data_AF-A0A2V7DWE9-F1
#
_entry.id   AF-A0A2V7DWE9-F1
#
_cell.length_a   1.000
_cell.length_b   1.000
_cell.length_c   1.000
_cell.angle_alpha   90.00
_cell.angle_beta   90.00
_cell.angle_gamma   90.00
#
_symmetry.space_group_name_H-M   'P 1'
#
loop_
_entity.id
_entity.type
_entity.pdbx_description
1 polymer ?
#
loop_
_entity_poly.entity_id
_entity_poly.type
_entity_poly.pdbx_seq_one_letter_code
_entity_poly.pdbx_strand_id
1 'polypeptide(L)'
;MSRITPASPTSKSRAGLTAGIAVTRRLEAFIEWDAFYPTGTTATGPQHYAVGGFVYFITKNVAVDIRTGVGLNKQANDVLAGTGFAVRY
;
A
#
# COMPACT_ATOMS: atom_id res chain seq x y z
N MET A 1 36.56 9.77 -22.01
CA MET A 1 35.37 10.53 -21.55
C MET A 1 34.23 9.53 -21.44
N SER A 2 33.94 9.02 -20.23
CA SER A 2 32.83 8.06 -20.02
C SER A 2 31.58 8.85 -19.65
N ARG A 3 30.55 8.77 -20.48
CA ARG A 3 29.24 9.38 -20.22
C ARG A 3 28.57 8.55 -19.13
N ILE A 4 28.47 9.09 -17.92
CA ILE A 4 27.62 8.54 -16.86
C ILE A 4 26.17 8.72 -17.33
N THR A 5 25.57 7.67 -17.90
CA THR A 5 24.13 7.65 -18.16
C THR A 5 23.44 7.69 -16.79
N PRO A 6 22.61 8.71 -16.47
CA PRO A 6 21.83 8.70 -15.24
C PRO A 6 20.97 7.45 -15.22
N ALA A 7 20.94 6.73 -14.10
CA ALA A 7 19.99 5.63 -13.92
C ALA A 7 18.59 6.18 -14.18
N SER A 8 17.87 5.62 -15.16
CA SER A 8 16.49 6.01 -15.41
C SER A 8 15.69 5.88 -14.12
N PRO A 9 14.79 6.83 -13.79
CA PRO A 9 13.94 6.71 -12.61
C PRO A 9 13.21 5.37 -12.69
N THR A 10 13.38 4.52 -11.68
CA THR A 10 12.62 3.28 -11.57
C THR A 10 11.18 3.64 -11.30
N SER A 11 10.34 3.66 -12.33
CA SER A 11 8.90 3.74 -12.18
C SER A 11 8.39 2.45 -11.52
N LYS A 12 7.26 2.53 -10.82
CA LYS A 12 6.55 1.36 -10.29
C LYS A 12 5.10 1.47 -10.70
N SER A 13 4.53 0.40 -11.27
CA SER A 13 3.08 0.26 -11.34
C SER A 13 2.56 -0.49 -10.11
N ARG A 14 1.29 -0.27 -9.76
CA ARG A 14 0.62 -0.91 -8.62
C ARG A 14 -0.63 -1.63 -9.10
N ALA A 15 -0.86 -2.83 -8.58
CA ALA A 15 -2.13 -3.52 -8.67
C ALA A 15 -2.52 -4.02 -7.28
N GLY A 16 -3.81 -4.10 -7.00
CA GLY A 16 -4.28 -4.60 -5.72
C GLY A 16 -5.73 -5.02 -5.77
N LEU A 17 -6.12 -5.82 -4.77
CA LEU A 17 -7.50 -6.25 -4.55
C LEU A 17 -7.83 -6.08 -3.07
N THR A 18 -8.90 -5.33 -2.79
CA THR A 18 -9.33 -5.00 -1.43
C THR A 18 -10.71 -5.54 -1.17
N ALA A 19 -10.90 -6.13 0.01
CA ALA A 19 -12.20 -6.44 0.58
C ALA A 19 -12.38 -5.65 1.87
N GLY A 20 -13.54 -5.02 2.03
CA GLY A 20 -13.89 -4.24 3.21
C GLY A 20 -15.24 -4.65 3.77
N ILE A 21 -15.40 -4.54 5.09
CA ILE A 21 -16.66 -4.79 5.79
C ILE A 21 -16.91 -3.71 6.84
N ALA A 22 -18.13 -3.17 6.83
CA ALA A 22 -18.61 -2.34 7.92
C ALA A 22 -18.84 -3.21 9.17
N VAL A 23 -17.98 -3.05 10.17
CA VAL A 23 -18.08 -3.76 11.46
C VAL A 23 -19.12 -3.08 12.35
N THR A 24 -19.15 -1.75 12.34
CA THR A 24 -20.17 -0.93 12.99
C THR A 24 -20.53 0.27 12.11
N ARG A 25 -21.41 1.15 12.58
CA ARG A 25 -21.72 2.42 11.88
C ARG A 25 -20.54 3.40 11.79
N ARG A 26 -19.47 3.20 12.56
CA ARG A 26 -18.28 4.08 12.62
C ARG A 26 -16.96 3.34 12.43
N LEU A 27 -16.99 2.04 12.18
CA LEU A 27 -15.78 1.23 12.07
C LEU A 27 -15.91 0.30 10.86
N GLU A 28 -14.93 0.38 9.96
CA GLU A 28 -14.75 -0.53 8.84
C GLU A 28 -13.44 -1.29 9.04
N ALA A 29 -13.44 -2.57 8.70
CA ALA A 29 -12.24 -3.39 8.61
C ALA A 29 -11.97 -3.75 7.15
N PHE A 30 -10.70 -3.82 6.76
CA PHE A 30 -10.34 -4.20 5.41
C PHE A 30 -9.14 -5.15 5.38
N ILE A 31 -9.08 -5.93 4.31
CA ILE A 31 -7.91 -6.69 3.89
C ILE A 31 -7.61 -6.36 2.43
N GLU A 32 -6.33 -6.34 2.07
CA GLU A 32 -5.86 -6.03 0.72
C GLU A 32 -4.69 -6.96 0.36
N TRP A 33 -4.72 -7.46 -0.86
CA TRP A 33 -3.51 -7.89 -1.53
C TRP A 33 -2.99 -6.70 -2.34
N ASP A 34 -1.76 -6.26 -2.07
CA ASP A 34 -1.12 -5.14 -2.75
C ASP A 34 0.17 -5.60 -3.44
N ALA A 35 0.34 -5.21 -4.70
CA ALA A 35 1.47 -5.62 -5.54
C ALA A 35 2.12 -4.42 -6.22
N PHE A 36 3.42 -4.26 -6.02
CA PHE A 36 4.24 -3.25 -6.68
C PHE A 36 5.12 -3.91 -7.73
N TYR A 37 5.08 -3.41 -8.96
CA TYR A 37 5.87 -3.91 -10.09
C TYR A 37 6.88 -2.83 -10.48
N PRO A 38 8.15 -2.94 -10.05
CA PRO A 38 9.22 -2.06 -10.51
C PRO A 38 9.41 -2.23 -12.02
N THR A 39 9.53 -1.11 -12.72
CA THR A 39 9.82 -1.04 -14.15
C THR A 39 11.14 -0.33 -14.35
N GLY A 40 12.01 -0.91 -15.18
CA GLY A 40 13.35 -0.39 -15.46
C GLY A 40 14.38 -1.50 -15.66
N THR A 41 15.55 -1.14 -16.13
CA THR A 41 16.64 -2.08 -16.46
C THR A 41 17.24 -2.78 -15.23
N THR A 42 16.99 -2.25 -14.03
CA THR A 42 17.46 -2.80 -12.74
C THR A 42 16.33 -3.30 -11.84
N ALA A 43 15.14 -3.54 -12.41
CA ALA A 43 13.95 -3.91 -11.64
C ALA A 43 14.13 -5.25 -10.87
N THR A 44 13.97 -5.20 -9.55
CA THR A 44 14.13 -6.35 -8.64
C THR A 44 12.82 -7.11 -8.43
N GLY A 45 12.17 -7.59 -9.50
CA GLY A 45 10.92 -8.36 -9.43
C GLY A 45 9.73 -7.68 -8.72
N PRO A 46 8.53 -8.27 -8.74
CA PRO A 46 7.36 -7.72 -8.06
C PRO A 46 7.47 -7.87 -6.53
N GLN A 47 6.90 -6.94 -5.77
CA GLN A 47 6.77 -7.00 -4.32
C GLN A 47 5.29 -7.24 -3.98
N HIS A 48 4.99 -8.31 -3.24
CA HIS A 48 3.61 -8.66 -2.88
C HIS A 48 3.40 -8.54 -1.37
N TYR A 49 2.27 -7.97 -0.97
CA TYR A 49 1.93 -7.76 0.42
C TYR A 49 0.51 -8.24 0.71
N ALA A 50 0.32 -8.84 1.89
CA ALA A 50 -0.99 -8.96 2.51
C ALA A 50 -1.11 -7.83 3.54
N VAL A 51 -2.09 -6.96 3.36
CA VAL A 51 -2.33 -5.78 4.20
C VAL A 51 -3.70 -5.89 4.83
N GLY A 52 -3.86 -5.38 6.04
CA GLY A 52 -5.15 -5.24 6.68
C GLY A 52 -5.17 -4.07 7.64
N GLY A 53 -6.35 -3.61 7.99
CA GLY A 53 -6.49 -2.44 8.84
C GLY A 53 -7.91 -2.12 9.20
N PHE A 54 -8.04 -0.99 9.89
CA PHE A 54 -9.31 -0.43 10.34
C PHE A 54 -9.40 1.03 9.93
N VAL A 55 -10.59 1.44 9.51
CA VAL A 55 -10.97 2.83 9.30
C VAL A 55 -12.01 3.21 10.33
N TYR A 56 -11.73 4.25 11.12
CA TYR A 56 -12.66 4.83 12.09
C TYR A 56 -13.19 6.17 11.61
N PHE A 57 -14.51 6.30 11.55
CA PHE A 57 -15.20 7.52 11.13
C PHE A 57 -15.52 8.38 12.35
N ILE A 58 -14.69 9.41 12.58
CA ILE A 58 -14.87 10.38 13.66
C ILE A 58 -16.16 11.19 13.41
N THR A 59 -16.36 11.61 12.16
CA THR A 59 -17.58 12.23 11.67
C THR A 59 -17.94 11.64 10.30
N LYS A 60 -19.05 12.10 9.69
CA LYS A 60 -19.38 11.72 8.31
C LYS A 60 -18.35 12.20 7.27
N ASN A 61 -17.51 13.18 7.64
CA ASN A 61 -16.58 13.85 6.75
C ASN A 61 -15.11 13.65 7.14
N VAL A 62 -14.84 13.02 8.29
CA VAL A 62 -13.49 12.83 8.83
C VAL A 62 -13.32 11.38 9.23
N ALA A 63 -12.31 10.74 8.65
CA ALA A 63 -11.91 9.37 8.97
C ALA A 63 -10.42 9.29 9.29
N VAL A 64 -10.06 8.34 10.14
CA VAL A 64 -8.67 7.96 10.43
C VAL A 64 -8.52 6.46 10.22
N ASP A 65 -7.33 6.03 9.85
CA ASP A 65 -7.05 4.61 9.67
C ASP A 65 -5.71 4.18 10.28
N ILE A 66 -5.67 2.90 10.66
CA ILE A 66 -4.46 2.17 10.97
C ILE A 66 -4.39 0.95 10.08
N ARG A 67 -3.19 0.61 9.62
CA ARG A 67 -2.95 -0.56 8.77
C ARG A 67 -1.61 -1.19 9.04
N THR A 68 -1.56 -2.49 8.84
CA THR A 68 -0.35 -3.29 8.90
C THR A 68 -0.36 -4.30 7.78
N GLY A 69 0.80 -4.80 7.39
CA GLY A 69 0.91 -5.85 6.41
C GLY A 69 2.24 -6.56 6.46
N VAL A 70 2.29 -7.68 5.76
CA VAL A 70 3.47 -8.55 5.68
C VAL A 70 3.84 -8.82 4.24
N GLY A 71 5.14 -8.95 3.98
CA GLY A 71 5.65 -9.39 2.70
C GLY A 71 5.25 -10.85 2.41
N LEU A 72 4.79 -11.10 1.20
CA LEU A 72 4.42 -12.45 0.72
C LEU A 72 5.52 -13.08 -0.15
N ASN A 73 6.58 -12.33 -0.47
CA ASN A 73 7.73 -12.82 -1.24
C ASN A 73 9.04 -12.13 -0.81
N LYS A 74 10.18 -12.67 -1.27
CA LYS A 74 11.53 -12.23 -0.86
C LYS A 74 11.87 -10.80 -1.30
N GLN A 75 11.15 -10.27 -2.27
CA GLN A 75 11.33 -8.92 -2.81
C GLN A 75 10.59 -7.87 -1.97
N ALA A 76 9.59 -8.29 -1.19
CA ALA A 76 8.85 -7.44 -0.28
C ALA A 76 9.61 -7.22 1.03
N ASN A 77 9.38 -6.09 1.69
CA ASN A 77 9.78 -5.91 3.07
C ASN A 77 8.98 -6.86 3.97
N ASP A 78 9.57 -7.30 5.08
CA ASP A 78 8.93 -8.26 5.99
C ASP A 78 7.62 -7.70 6.57
N VAL A 79 7.62 -6.42 6.95
CA VAL A 79 6.49 -5.73 7.58
C VAL A 79 6.32 -4.34 6.98
N LEU A 80 5.07 -3.92 6.86
CA LEU A 80 4.65 -2.54 6.66
C LEU A 80 3.65 -2.15 7.74
N ALA A 81 3.73 -0.91 8.20
CA ALA A 81 2.77 -0.33 9.12
C ALA A 81 2.50 1.12 8.70
N GLY A 82 1.27 1.56 8.87
CA GLY A 82 0.87 2.89 8.45
C GLY A 82 -0.36 3.38 9.20
N THR A 83 -0.52 4.70 9.18
CA THR A 83 -1.72 5.38 9.61
C THR A 83 -2.05 6.46 8.59
N GLY A 84 -3.32 6.80 8.48
CA GLY A 84 -3.81 7.80 7.54
C GLY A 84 -5.02 8.53 8.09
N PHE A 85 -5.40 9.59 7.38
CA PHE A 85 -6.65 10.30 7.61
C PHE A 85 -7.22 10.79 6.29
N ALA A 86 -8.54 10.96 6.25
CA ALA A 86 -9.26 11.50 5.11
C ALA A 86 -10.25 12.57 5.58
N VAL A 87 -10.32 13.68 4.85
CA VAL A 87 -11.29 14.75 5.06
C VAL A 87 -12.04 14.98 3.75
N ARG A 88 -13.37 14.99 3.82
CA ARG A 88 -14.25 15.32 2.69
C ARG A 88 -14.95 16.65 2.98
N TYR A 89 -14.95 17.54 1.99
CA TYR A 89 -15.61 18.85 2.03
C TYR A 89 -16.58 19.01 0.85
#